data_AF-A0A068NJ50-F1
#
_entry.id   AF-A0A068NJ50-F1
#
_cell.length_a   1.000
_cell.length_b   1.000
_cell.length_c   1.000
_cell.angle_alpha   90.00
_cell.angle_beta   90.00
_cell.angle_gamma   90.00
#
_symmetry.space_group_name_H-M   'P 1'
#
loop_
_entity.id
_entity.type
_entity.pdbx_description
1 polymer ?
#
loop_
_entity_poly.entity_id
_entity_poly.type
_entity_poly.pdbx_seq_one_letter_code
_entity_poly.pdbx_strand_id
1 'polypeptide(L)'
;MLPQSVRKLVAYHEVLMAMILVWVVSPVVLTLFSFYLGTFAASQHVQDLQGGDVDNGAKGALIGLAVSVIIAIGATIIYPKVIAREYEVRGRSDDNHADY
;
A
#
# COMPACT_ATOMS: atom_id res chain seq x y z
N MET A 1 32.20 2.20 1.44
CA MET A 1 31.04 1.66 2.20
C MET A 1 30.39 2.80 2.97
N LEU A 2 29.06 2.94 2.92
CA LEU A 2 28.36 3.98 3.70
C LEU A 2 28.39 3.63 5.20
N PRO A 3 28.62 4.61 6.10
CA PRO A 3 28.57 4.39 7.55
C PRO A 3 27.23 3.81 8.01
N GLN A 4 27.23 2.95 9.05
CA GLN A 4 26.01 2.34 9.60
C GLN A 4 24.92 3.37 9.95
N SER A 5 25.31 4.55 10.44
CA SER A 5 24.41 5.66 10.73
C SER A 5 23.67 6.17 9.48
N VAL A 6 24.37 6.26 8.35
CA VAL A 6 23.79 6.68 7.07
C VAL A 6 22.85 5.61 6.52
N ARG A 7 23.19 4.33 6.64
CA ARG A 7 22.32 3.22 6.21
C ARG A 7 21.00 3.17 6.99
N LYS A 8 21.06 3.38 8.31
CA LYS A 8 19.84 3.47 9.16
C LYS A 8 18.96 4.66 8.78
N LEU A 9 19.57 5.80 8.44
CA LEU A 9 18.84 6.99 8.00
C LEU A 9 18.12 6.75 6.66
N VAL A 10 18.78 6.09 5.71
CA VAL A 10 18.19 5.73 4.41
C VAL A 10 17.03 4.75 4.59
N ALA A 11 17.23 3.68 5.37
CA ALA A 11 16.18 2.70 5.69
C ALA A 11 14.94 3.37 6.29
N TYR A 12 15.14 4.32 7.21
CA TYR A 12 14.05 5.08 7.82
C TYR A 12 13.29 5.92 6.79
N HIS A 13 14.00 6.62 5.89
CA HIS A 13 13.36 7.42 4.84
C HIS A 13 12.62 6.55 3.82
N GLU A 14 13.18 5.41 3.43
CA GLU A 14 12.51 4.46 2.53
C GLU A 14 11.19 3.94 3.13
N VAL A 15 11.21 3.55 4.41
CA VAL A 15 9.99 3.13 5.12
C VAL A 15 8.98 4.28 5.20
N LEU A 16 9.42 5.49 5.54
CA LEU A 16 8.54 6.66 5.62
C LEU A 16 7.87 6.96 4.27
N MET A 17 8.65 6.97 3.19
CA MET A 17 8.16 7.22 1.83
C MET A 17 7.18 6.13 1.38
N ALA A 18 7.48 4.87 1.66
CA ALA A 18 6.58 3.76 1.36
C ALA A 18 5.26 3.86 2.13
N MET A 19 5.29 4.28 3.40
CA MET A 19 4.08 4.51 4.20
C MET A 19 3.24 5.65 3.63
N ILE A 20 3.86 6.78 3.26
CA ILE A 20 3.16 7.90 2.65
C ILE A 20 2.49 7.45 1.34
N LEU A 21 3.22 6.72 0.49
CA LEU A 21 2.65 6.20 -0.77
C LEU A 21 1.47 5.26 -0.52
N VAL A 22 1.58 4.33 0.42
CA VAL A 22 0.49 3.40 0.72
C VAL A 22 -0.74 4.14 1.25
N TRP A 23 -0.58 5.10 2.16
CA TRP A 23 -1.69 5.84 2.74
C TRP A 23 -2.33 6.87 1.81
N VAL A 24 -1.62 7.32 0.77
CA VAL A 24 -2.14 8.32 -0.18
C VAL A 24 -2.66 7.66 -1.45
N VAL A 25 -1.90 6.73 -2.03
CA VAL A 25 -2.19 6.14 -3.34
C VAL A 25 -3.19 4.98 -3.23
N SER A 26 -3.04 4.11 -2.23
CA SER A 26 -3.91 2.93 -2.12
C SER A 26 -5.39 3.28 -1.92
N PRO A 27 -5.78 4.30 -1.13
CA PRO A 27 -7.19 4.65 -1.00
C PRO A 27 -7.77 5.17 -2.31
N VAL A 28 -7.03 5.99 -3.06
CA VAL A 28 -7.51 6.53 -4.34
C VAL A 28 -7.71 5.39 -5.35
N VAL A 29 -6.70 4.54 -5.52
CA VAL A 29 -6.75 3.46 -6.52
C VAL A 29 -7.84 2.44 -6.18
N LEU A 30 -7.92 1.98 -4.94
CA LEU A 30 -8.88 0.96 -4.53
C LEU A 30 -10.31 1.49 -4.48
N THR A 31 -10.51 2.73 -4.04
CA THR A 31 -11.84 3.35 -4.04
C THR A 31 -12.36 3.51 -5.47
N LEU A 32 -11.53 4.01 -6.41
CA LEU A 32 -11.92 4.13 -7.82
C LEU A 32 -12.16 2.78 -8.48
N PHE A 33 -11.30 1.80 -8.22
CA PHE A 33 -11.45 0.45 -8.76
C PHE A 33 -12.73 -0.23 -8.26
N SER A 34 -13.02 -0.16 -6.95
CA SER A 34 -14.23 -0.74 -6.39
C SER A 34 -15.50 0.05 -6.78
N PHE A 35 -15.40 1.36 -6.99
CA PHE A 35 -16.48 2.14 -7.60
C PHE A 35 -16.81 1.61 -9.00
N TYR A 36 -15.78 1.45 -9.86
CA TYR A 36 -15.95 0.92 -11.21
C TYR A 36 -16.53 -0.49 -11.23
N LEU A 37 -16.06 -1.38 -10.35
CA LEU A 37 -16.65 -2.72 -10.24
C LEU A 37 -18.11 -2.67 -9.75
N GLY A 38 -18.43 -1.77 -8.81
CA GLY A 38 -19.79 -1.60 -8.29
C GLY A 38 -20.76 -1.09 -9.34
N THR A 39 -20.35 -0.15 -10.18
CA THR A 39 -21.16 0.33 -11.31
C THR A 39 -21.27 -0.74 -12.40
N PHE A 40 -20.17 -1.40 -12.76
CA PHE A 40 -20.14 -2.42 -13.81
C PHE A 40 -20.95 -3.68 -13.44
N ALA A 41 -20.89 -4.13 -12.20
CA ALA A 41 -21.68 -5.28 -11.75
C ALA A 41 -23.19 -5.01 -11.74
N ALA A 42 -23.58 -3.75 -11.52
CA ALA A 42 -24.98 -3.32 -11.51
C ALA A 42 -25.54 -2.98 -12.90
N SER A 43 -24.67 -2.69 -13.88
CA SER A 43 -25.05 -2.21 -15.22
C SER A 43 -25.76 -3.25 -16.11
N GLN A 44 -26.30 -4.34 -15.56
CA GLN A 44 -27.09 -5.32 -16.29
C GLN A 44 -28.45 -4.76 -16.76
N HIS A 45 -28.88 -3.61 -16.23
CA HIS A 45 -30.11 -2.95 -16.61
C HIS A 45 -29.86 -1.76 -17.54
N VAL A 46 -29.91 -2.01 -18.85
CA VAL A 46 -29.74 -1.03 -19.95
C VAL A 46 -30.73 0.16 -19.86
N GLN A 47 -31.73 0.09 -18.98
CA GLN A 47 -32.80 1.08 -18.84
C GLN A 47 -32.67 2.03 -17.63
N ASP A 48 -31.74 1.80 -16.68
CA ASP A 48 -31.73 2.51 -15.38
C ASP A 48 -30.39 3.20 -15.04
N LEU A 49 -29.69 3.65 -16.09
CA LEU A 49 -28.32 4.18 -16.08
C LEU A 49 -28.06 5.46 -15.25
N GLN A 50 -29.00 5.95 -14.45
CA GLN A 50 -28.91 7.31 -13.90
C GLN A 50 -28.96 7.43 -12.37
N GLY A 51 -29.38 6.40 -11.62
CA GLY A 51 -29.42 6.45 -10.15
C GLY A 51 -28.91 5.18 -9.49
N GLY A 52 -29.52 4.03 -9.80
CA GLY A 52 -29.21 2.76 -9.14
C GLY A 52 -27.76 2.31 -9.36
N ASP A 53 -27.22 2.51 -10.56
CA ASP A 53 -25.84 2.15 -10.88
C ASP A 53 -24.84 3.02 -10.12
N VAL A 54 -25.12 4.33 -9.97
CA VAL A 54 -24.27 5.26 -9.23
C VAL A 54 -24.31 4.95 -7.73
N ASP A 55 -25.47 4.63 -7.18
CA ASP A 55 -25.61 4.22 -5.77
C ASP A 55 -24.86 2.91 -5.48
N ASN A 56 -24.91 1.95 -6.40
CA ASN A 56 -24.15 0.71 -6.28
C ASN A 56 -22.64 0.94 -6.46
N GLY A 57 -22.25 1.84 -7.37
CA GLY A 57 -20.89 2.36 -7.46
C GLY A 57 -20.42 2.97 -6.14
N ALA A 58 -21.23 3.82 -5.51
CA ALA A 58 -20.89 4.46 -4.24
C ALA A 58 -20.74 3.45 -3.09
N LYS A 59 -21.59 2.42 -3.02
CA LYS A 59 -21.42 1.29 -2.09
C LYS A 59 -20.12 0.53 -2.36
N GLY A 60 -19.80 0.29 -3.63
CA GLY A 60 -18.53 -0.30 -4.06
C GLY A 60 -17.33 0.54 -3.62
N ALA A 61 -17.37 1.86 -3.83
CA ALA A 61 -16.33 2.80 -3.40
C ALA A 61 -16.09 2.74 -1.88
N LEU A 62 -17.16 2.71 -1.07
CA LEU A 62 -17.05 2.60 0.39
C LEU A 62 -16.36 1.30 0.82
N ILE A 63 -16.68 0.18 0.16
CA ILE A 63 -16.01 -1.11 0.41
C ILE A 63 -14.53 -1.01 0.00
N GLY A 64 -14.24 -0.45 -1.17
CA GLY A 64 -12.86 -0.25 -1.65
C GLY A 64 -12.03 0.61 -0.70
N LEU A 65 -12.62 1.68 -0.16
CA LEU A 65 -12.00 2.53 0.85
C LEU A 65 -11.72 1.74 2.14
N ALA A 66 -12.69 0.99 2.66
CA ALA A 66 -12.50 0.18 3.86
C ALA A 66 -11.38 -0.86 3.69
N VAL A 67 -11.34 -1.55 2.55
CA VAL A 67 -10.27 -2.50 2.22
C VAL A 67 -8.92 -1.81 2.12
N SER A 68 -8.86 -0.61 1.51
CA SER A 68 -7.62 0.16 1.40
C SER A 68 -7.04 0.54 2.77
N VAL A 69 -7.90 0.91 3.73
CA VAL A 69 -7.49 1.24 5.10
C VAL A 69 -6.91 0.00 5.79
N ILE A 70 -7.54 -1.16 5.62
CA ILE A 70 -7.05 -2.43 6.17
C ILE A 70 -5.65 -2.76 5.61
N ILE A 71 -5.47 -2.62 4.28
CA ILE A 71 -4.18 -2.85 3.63
C ILE A 71 -3.13 -1.86 4.14
N ALA A 72 -3.49 -0.58 4.29
CA ALA A 72 -2.58 0.46 4.76
C ALA A 72 -2.12 0.21 6.21
N ILE A 73 -3.04 -0.20 7.09
CA ILE A 73 -2.71 -0.63 8.46
C ILE A 73 -1.79 -1.86 8.43
N GLY A 74 -2.10 -2.86 7.62
CA GLY A 74 -1.28 -4.07 7.48
C GLY A 74 0.14 -3.76 7.01
N ALA A 75 0.29 -2.92 5.99
CA ALA A 75 1.58 -2.45 5.49
C ALA A 75 2.37 -1.70 6.56
N THR A 76 1.68 -0.88 7.37
CA THR A 76 2.30 -0.13 8.48
C THR A 76 2.93 -1.06 9.53
N ILE A 77 2.34 -2.23 9.76
CA ILE A 77 2.84 -3.20 10.76
C ILE A 77 3.94 -4.09 10.17
N ILE A 78 3.80 -4.50 8.90
CA ILE A 78 4.65 -5.53 8.28
C ILE A 78 5.91 -4.92 7.66
N TYR A 79 5.78 -3.82 6.93
CA TYR A 79 6.85 -3.27 6.10
C TYR A 79 8.10 -2.84 6.89
N PRO A 80 7.99 -2.15 8.05
CA PRO A 80 9.16 -1.80 8.85
C PRO A 80 9.92 -3.03 9.35
N LYS A 81 9.21 -4.13 9.66
CA LYS A 81 9.81 -5.38 10.15
C LYS A 81 10.59 -6.10 9.04
N VAL A 82 10.07 -6.08 7.82
CA VAL A 82 10.74 -6.70 6.66
C VAL A 82 12.01 -5.93 6.31
N ILE A 83 11.92 -4.60 6.23
CA ILE A 83 13.08 -3.75 5.92
C ILE A 83 14.17 -3.89 6.98
N ALA A 84 13.83 -3.83 8.27
CA ALA A 84 14.80 -4.02 9.35
C ALA A 84 15.58 -5.35 9.20
N ARG A 85 14.89 -6.44 8.87
CA ARG A 85 15.50 -7.76 8.65
C ARG A 85 16.46 -7.77 7.45
N GLU A 86 16.11 -7.10 6.35
CA GLU A 86 17.01 -6.99 5.19
C GLU A 86 18.30 -6.23 5.52
N TYR A 87 18.20 -5.14 6.28
CA TYR A 87 19.36 -4.36 6.68
C TYR A 87 20.27 -5.13 7.66
N GLU A 88 19.71 -5.95 8.55
CA GLU A 88 20.50 -6.85 9.40
C GLU A 88 21.26 -7.92 8.60
N VAL A 89 20.61 -8.52 7.60
CA VAL A 89 21.23 -9.51 6.71
C VAL A 89 22.35 -8.87 5.89
N ARG A 90 22.12 -7.69 5.31
CA ARG A 90 23.13 -6.94 4.56
C ARG A 90 24.30 -6.49 5.45
N GLY A 91 24.03 -6.12 6.70
CA GLY A 91 25.06 -5.80 7.70
C GLY A 91 25.99 -6.99 7.98
N ARG A 92 25.44 -8.18 8.25
CA ARG A 92 26.25 -9.39 8.47
C ARG A 92 27.04 -9.83 7.24
N SER A 93 26.51 -9.60 6.05
CA SER A 93 27.17 -9.96 4.79
C SER A 93 28.40 -9.11 4.53
N ASP A 94 28.33 -7.81 4.87
CA ASP A 94 29.45 -6.88 4.74
C ASP A 94 30.55 -7.14 5.79
N ASP A 95 30.17 -7.48 7.03
CA ASP A 95 31.14 -7.81 8.09
C ASP A 95 31.92 -9.10 7.76
N ASN A 96 31.24 -10.14 7.27
CA ASN A 96 31.88 -11.38 6.84
C ASN A 96 32.82 -11.20 5.63
N HIS A 97 32.66 -10.13 4.83
CA HIS A 97 33.56 -9.82 3.72
C HIS A 97 34.76 -8.95 4.13
N ALA A 98 34.73 -8.32 5.32
CA ALA A 98 35.83 -7.53 5.85
C ALA A 98 36.87 -8.38 6.61
N ASP A 99 36.50 -9.60 7.00
CA ASP A 99 37.35 -10.56 7.73
C ASP A 99 38.20 -11.49 6.82
N TYR A 100 38.25 -11.23 5.51
CA TYR A 100 39.09 -11.95 4.53
C TYR A 100 40.20 -11.07 3.93
#